data_AF-B0CN84-F1
#
_entry.id   AF-B0CN84-F1
#
_cell.length_a   1.000
_cell.length_b   1.000
_cell.length_c   1.000
_cell.angle_alpha   90.00
_cell.angle_beta   90.00
_cell.angle_gamma   90.00
#
_symmetry.space_group_name_H-M   'P 1'
#
loop_
_entity.id
_entity.type
_entity.pdbx_description
1 polymer ?
#
loop_
_entity_poly.entity_id
_entity_poly.type
_entity_poly.pdbx_seq_one_letter_code
_entity_poly.pdbx_strand_id
1 'polypeptide(L)'
;MHHRPGKTTLEDASQIEGGIHPLCEFCRKCFFNGDELYSHMRKKHEECKRNEVRDQYFINYESLERHFNSIHHPCTQKECQAQNFVVFNSPLDLRAHMVEVHGGKHELMRQKGR
;
A
#
# COMPACT_ATOMS: atom_id res chain seq x y z
N MET A 1 -7.06 36.31 -38.08
CA MET A 1 -7.09 37.28 -36.97
C MET A 1 -7.88 36.60 -35.85
N HIS A 2 -7.17 35.89 -34.96
CA HIS A 2 -7.17 36.09 -33.49
C HIS A 2 -8.59 36.00 -32.88
N HIS A 3 -8.96 35.06 -31.99
CA HIS A 3 -8.37 34.83 -30.67
C HIS A 3 -8.73 33.46 -30.05
N ARG A 4 -7.80 33.03 -29.17
CA ARG A 4 -7.75 31.87 -28.26
C ARG A 4 -8.84 31.88 -27.16
N PRO A 5 -8.98 30.77 -26.40
CA PRO A 5 -10.15 30.42 -25.59
C PRO A 5 -10.19 31.12 -24.23
N GLY A 6 -11.40 31.33 -23.73
CA GLY A 6 -11.69 31.81 -22.39
C GLY A 6 -11.37 30.76 -21.34
N LYS A 7 -10.58 31.18 -20.35
CA LYS A 7 -10.11 30.42 -19.20
C LYS A 7 -11.10 30.58 -18.04
N THR A 8 -11.25 29.50 -17.25
CA THR A 8 -11.43 29.46 -15.79
C THR A 8 -12.48 30.38 -15.15
N THR A 9 -13.50 29.76 -14.55
CA THR A 9 -13.74 29.91 -13.11
C THR A 9 -13.98 28.51 -12.52
N LEU A 10 -12.99 28.07 -11.74
CA LEU A 10 -13.05 26.91 -10.86
C LEU A 10 -13.66 27.40 -9.56
N GLU A 11 -14.97 27.53 -9.47
CA GLU A 11 -15.62 28.12 -8.29
C GLU A 11 -17.13 27.86 -8.32
N ASP A 12 -17.55 26.59 -8.36
CA ASP A 12 -18.84 26.19 -7.75
C ASP A 12 -18.92 24.65 -7.67
N ALA A 13 -18.49 24.09 -6.55
CA ALA A 13 -18.68 22.67 -6.22
C ALA A 13 -19.74 22.52 -5.11
N SER A 14 -20.68 23.46 -5.04
CA SER A 14 -21.58 23.61 -3.90
C SER A 14 -23.07 23.48 -4.24
N GLN A 15 -23.44 23.04 -5.46
CA GLN A 15 -24.87 22.89 -5.77
C GLN A 15 -25.25 21.82 -6.82
N ILE A 16 -24.62 20.64 -6.76
CA ILE A 16 -25.17 19.43 -7.39
C ILE A 16 -25.91 18.65 -6.30
N GLU A 17 -27.24 18.52 -6.42
CA GLU A 17 -28.10 17.75 -5.50
C GLU A 17 -27.78 16.24 -5.58
N GLY A 18 -26.68 15.86 -4.95
CA GLY A 18 -26.14 14.50 -4.94
C GLY A 18 -24.70 14.62 -4.45
N GLY A 19 -24.50 14.46 -3.14
CA GLY A 19 -23.20 14.66 -2.50
C GLY A 19 -22.06 13.92 -3.19
N ILE A 20 -20.83 14.35 -2.94
CA ILE A 20 -19.63 13.70 -3.49
C ILE A 20 -19.63 12.24 -3.04
N HIS A 21 -19.98 11.32 -3.94
CA HIS A 21 -19.95 9.89 -3.68
C HIS A 21 -18.50 9.42 -3.52
N PRO A 22 -18.18 8.67 -2.46
CA PRO A 22 -16.82 8.16 -2.26
C PRO A 22 -16.43 7.24 -3.41
N LEU A 23 -15.21 7.43 -3.94
CA LEU A 23 -14.67 6.65 -5.04
C LEU A 23 -13.54 5.75 -4.57
N CYS A 24 -13.49 4.55 -5.12
CA CYS A 24 -12.30 3.71 -5.04
C CYS A 24 -11.17 4.34 -5.85
N GLU A 25 -10.01 4.58 -5.24
CA GLU A 25 -8.84 5.15 -5.91
C GLU A 25 -8.26 4.23 -6.99
N PHE A 26 -8.41 2.91 -6.82
CA PHE A 26 -7.85 1.90 -7.72
C PHE A 26 -8.81 1.55 -8.88
N CYS A 27 -10.08 1.29 -8.58
CA CYS A 27 -11.09 0.89 -9.55
C CYS A 27 -11.87 2.06 -10.15
N ARG A 28 -11.76 3.27 -9.57
CA ARG A 28 -12.54 4.47 -9.95
C ARG A 28 -14.06 4.25 -9.95
N LYS A 29 -14.54 3.32 -9.13
CA LYS A 29 -15.98 3.04 -8.92
C LYS A 29 -16.52 3.95 -7.82
N CYS A 30 -17.68 4.55 -8.05
CA CYS A 30 -18.44 5.28 -7.05
C CYS A 30 -19.21 4.33 -6.13
N PHE A 31 -19.31 4.68 -4.85
CA PHE A 31 -20.09 3.97 -3.84
C PHE A 31 -21.10 4.92 -3.20
N PHE A 32 -22.19 4.38 -2.66
CA PHE A 32 -23.23 5.21 -2.06
C PHE A 32 -22.73 5.91 -0.80
N ASN A 33 -21.94 5.21 0.02
CA ASN A 33 -21.37 5.71 1.26
C ASN A 33 -19.96 5.16 1.53
N GLY A 34 -19.31 5.65 2.59
CA GLY A 34 -17.96 5.24 2.96
C GLY A 34 -17.85 3.80 3.45
N ASP A 35 -18.91 3.23 4.03
CA ASP A 35 -18.91 1.86 4.54
C ASP A 35 -18.85 0.84 3.40
N GLU A 36 -19.63 1.06 2.34
CA GLU A 36 -19.57 0.24 1.13
C GLU A 36 -18.22 0.34 0.43
N LEU A 37 -17.65 1.55 0.34
CA LEU A 37 -16.29 1.74 -0.17
C LEU A 37 -15.28 0.95 0.66
N TYR A 38 -15.35 1.02 1.99
CA TYR A 38 -14.43 0.34 2.88
C TYR A 38 -14.57 -1.18 2.82
N SER A 39 -15.80 -1.70 2.71
CA SER A 39 -16.09 -3.11 2.45
C SER A 39 -15.53 -3.56 1.10
N HIS A 40 -15.63 -2.72 0.07
CA HIS A 40 -15.02 -2.96 -1.24
C HIS A 40 -13.50 -3.00 -1.15
N MET A 41 -12.86 -2.04 -0.45
CA MET A 41 -11.40 -2.00 -0.28
C MET A 41 -10.87 -3.29 0.32
N ARG A 42 -11.43 -3.71 1.45
CA ARG A 42 -11.00 -4.94 2.16
C ARG A 42 -11.21 -6.24 1.37
N LYS A 43 -12.13 -6.25 0.40
CA LYS A 43 -12.47 -7.46 -0.39
C LYS A 43 -11.80 -7.51 -1.75
N LYS A 44 -11.43 -6.35 -2.31
CA LYS A 44 -10.93 -6.24 -3.69
C LYS A 44 -9.50 -5.74 -3.79
N HIS A 45 -8.94 -5.24 -2.70
CA HIS A 45 -7.59 -4.73 -2.63
C HIS A 45 -6.83 -5.37 -1.48
N GLU A 46 -5.51 -5.44 -1.64
CA GLU A 46 -4.61 -6.03 -0.67
C GLU A 46 -4.29 -5.00 0.42
N GLU A 47 -4.19 -5.41 1.68
CA GLU A 47 -3.95 -4.51 2.82
C GLU A 47 -2.61 -4.83 3.49
N CYS A 48 -1.81 -3.79 3.78
CA CYS A 48 -0.66 -3.96 4.65
C CYS A 48 -1.09 -3.96 6.12
N LYS A 49 -1.06 -5.13 6.76
CA LYS A 49 -1.41 -5.31 8.18
C LYS A 49 -0.27 -5.05 9.17
N ARG A 50 0.92 -4.77 8.67
CA ARG A 50 2.14 -4.66 9.48
C ARG A 50 2.50 -3.22 9.86
N ASN A 51 2.01 -2.23 9.11
CA ASN A 51 2.22 -0.83 9.44
C ASN A 51 1.35 -0.36 10.62
N GLU A 52 1.83 0.69 11.29
CA GLU A 52 1.01 1.46 12.24
C GLU A 52 -0.10 2.25 11.53
N VAL A 53 0.03 2.42 10.21
CA VAL A 53 -0.98 3.02 9.35
C VAL A 53 -2.08 2.00 9.08
N ARG A 54 -3.24 2.23 9.69
CA ARG A 54 -4.47 1.48 9.39
C ARG A 54 -4.98 1.86 8.01
N ASP A 55 -5.69 0.93 7.38
CA ASP A 55 -6.44 1.19 6.14
C ASP A 55 -5.57 1.54 4.92
N GLN A 56 -4.35 1.00 4.88
CA GLN A 56 -3.45 1.14 3.73
C GLN A 56 -3.65 -0.01 2.74
N TYR A 57 -4.35 0.31 1.64
CA TYR A 57 -4.70 -0.65 0.58
C TYR A 57 -3.80 -0.53 -0.65
N PHE A 58 -3.70 -1.61 -1.41
CA PHE A 58 -2.92 -1.75 -2.64
C PHE A 58 -3.75 -2.47 -3.70
N ILE A 59 -3.64 -2.02 -4.95
CA ILE A 59 -4.46 -2.54 -6.06
C ILE A 59 -4.34 -4.07 -6.24
N ASN A 60 -3.13 -4.61 -6.06
CA ASN A 60 -2.82 -6.02 -6.26
C ASN A 60 -1.64 -6.45 -5.39
N TYR A 61 -1.41 -7.77 -5.35
CA TYR A 61 -0.33 -8.38 -4.60
C TYR A 61 1.06 -7.85 -5.00
N GLU A 62 1.31 -7.62 -6.29
CA GLU A 62 2.59 -7.08 -6.79
C GLU A 62 2.90 -5.69 -6.19
N SER A 63 1.89 -4.82 -6.08
CA SER A 63 2.05 -3.50 -5.47
C SER A 63 2.32 -3.61 -3.96
N LEU A 64 1.66 -4.54 -3.28
CA LEU A 64 1.89 -4.83 -1.87
C LEU A 64 3.29 -5.42 -1.63
N GLU A 65 3.75 -6.32 -2.50
CA GLU A 65 5.10 -6.91 -2.43
C GLU A 65 6.17 -5.84 -2.61
N ARG A 66 6.00 -4.92 -3.57
CA ARG A 66 6.90 -3.77 -3.72
C ARG A 66 6.92 -2.90 -2.48
N HIS A 67 5.76 -2.68 -1.85
CA HIS A 67 5.66 -1.97 -0.58
C HIS A 67 6.43 -2.71 0.53
N PHE A 68 6.29 -4.03 0.63
CA PHE A 68 7.06 -4.82 1.59
C PHE A 68 8.57 -4.69 1.39
N ASN A 69 9.05 -4.67 0.16
CA ASN A 69 10.49 -4.51 -0.11
C ASN A 69 11.00 -3.08 0.15
N SER A 70 10.14 -2.07 0.13
CA SER A 70 10.55 -0.66 0.27
C SER A 70 10.39 -0.12 1.69
N ILE A 71 9.34 -0.53 2.40
CA ILE A 71 8.98 0.00 3.73
C ILE A 71 9.26 -1.03 4.82
N HIS A 72 9.19 -2.31 4.47
CA HIS A 72 9.38 -3.40 5.42
C HIS A 72 10.62 -4.23 5.10
N HIS A 73 10.79 -5.30 5.87
CA HIS A 73 11.92 -6.22 5.79
C HIS A 73 11.39 -7.65 5.61
N PRO A 74 11.09 -8.08 4.36
CA PRO A 74 10.64 -9.44 4.08
C PRO A 74 11.78 -10.44 4.25
N CYS A 75 11.46 -11.61 4.82
CA CYS A 75 12.36 -12.74 4.82
C CYS A 75 12.48 -13.32 3.40
N THR A 76 13.70 -13.56 2.94
CA THR A 76 14.00 -14.08 1.60
C THR A 76 14.09 -15.60 1.53
N GLN A 77 13.90 -16.30 2.66
CA GLN A 77 13.95 -17.76 2.70
C GLN A 77 12.67 -18.36 2.12
N LYS A 78 12.82 -19.41 1.32
CA LYS A 78 11.70 -20.03 0.57
C LYS A 78 10.58 -20.53 1.48
N GLU A 79 10.94 -21.05 2.66
CA GLU A 79 9.98 -21.52 3.67
C GLU A 79 9.09 -20.37 4.19
N CYS A 80 9.67 -19.19 4.45
CA CYS A 80 8.93 -18.02 4.93
C CYS A 80 8.15 -17.32 3.81
N GLN A 81 8.63 -17.38 2.57
CA GLN A 81 7.87 -16.88 1.41
C GLN A 81 6.64 -17.75 1.14
N ALA A 82 6.74 -19.07 1.29
CA ALA A 82 5.63 -20.00 1.14
C ALA A 82 4.54 -19.82 2.22
N GLN A 83 4.89 -19.26 3.38
CA GLN A 83 3.96 -19.00 4.49
C GLN A 83 3.36 -17.58 4.44
N ASN A 84 2.86 -17.16 3.27
CA ASN A 84 2.27 -15.82 3.07
C ASN A 84 3.22 -14.65 3.39
N PHE A 85 4.53 -14.84 3.14
CA PHE A 85 5.58 -13.86 3.38
C PHE A 85 5.69 -13.42 4.84
N VAL A 86 6.75 -13.88 5.51
CA VAL A 86 7.12 -13.35 6.82
C VAL A 86 7.83 -12.00 6.62
N VAL A 87 7.14 -10.90 6.96
CA VAL A 87 7.60 -9.51 6.74
C VAL A 87 7.73 -8.75 8.04
N PHE A 88 8.82 -8.02 8.29
CA PHE A 88 9.04 -7.31 9.56
C PHE A 88 9.08 -5.78 9.41
N ASN A 89 8.77 -5.06 10.49
CA ASN A 89 8.79 -3.59 10.51
C ASN A 89 10.18 -3.00 10.70
N SER A 90 11.10 -3.76 11.29
CA SER A 90 12.47 -3.32 11.55
C SER A 90 13.48 -4.35 11.02
N PRO A 91 14.66 -3.89 10.56
CA PRO A 91 15.72 -4.81 10.16
C PRO A 91 16.28 -5.56 11.37
N LEU A 92 16.06 -5.08 12.60
CA LEU A 92 16.42 -5.80 13.82
C LEU A 92 15.55 -7.05 14.00
N ASP A 93 14.25 -6.93 13.81
CA ASP A 93 13.32 -8.06 13.94
C ASP A 93 13.57 -9.11 12.85
N LEU A 94 13.84 -8.68 11.62
CA LEU A 94 14.24 -9.60 10.55
C LEU A 94 15.53 -10.35 10.93
N ARG A 95 16.52 -9.67 11.53
CA ARG A 95 17.76 -10.32 11.98
C ARG A 95 17.51 -11.31 13.10
N ALA A 96 16.68 -10.97 14.09
CA ALA A 96 16.31 -11.90 15.15
C ALA A 96 15.65 -13.16 14.58
N HIS A 97 14.66 -12.98 13.69
CA HIS A 97 14.00 -14.07 12.99
C HIS A 97 14.98 -14.97 12.20
N MET A 98 15.94 -14.37 11.49
CA MET A 98 16.94 -15.13 10.73
C MET A 98 17.82 -16.03 11.62
N VAL A 99 18.15 -15.56 12.83
CA VAL A 99 18.93 -16.33 13.81
C VAL A 99 18.09 -17.43 14.43
N GLU A 100 16.86 -17.11 14.85
CA GLU A 100 15.98 -18.04 15.58
C GLU A 100 15.38 -19.14 14.69
N VAL A 101 14.95 -18.78 13.48
CA VAL A 101 14.21 -19.70 12.59
C VAL A 101 15.13 -20.39 11.59
N HIS A 102 16.06 -19.64 10.99
CA HIS A 102 16.92 -20.17 9.92
C HIS A 102 18.33 -20.55 10.39
N GLY A 103 18.65 -20.35 11.68
CA GLY A 103 19.98 -20.63 12.22
C GLY A 103 21.12 -19.84 11.53
N GLY A 104 20.78 -18.75 10.83
CA GLY A 104 21.64 -18.05 9.89
C GLY A 104 22.62 -17.09 10.58
N LYS A 105 23.92 -17.35 10.39
CA LYS A 105 25.05 -16.50 10.80
C LYS A 105 24.83 -15.03 10.39
N HIS A 106 25.19 -14.13 11.30
CA HIS A 106 25.23 -12.68 11.13
C HIS A 106 26.26 -12.28 10.05
N GLU A 107 25.97 -12.56 8.77
CA GLU A 107 26.77 -12.02 7.67
C GLU A 107 26.20 -10.66 7.26
N LEU A 108 26.72 -9.67 7.98
CA LEU A 108 26.69 -8.24 7.74
C LEU A 108 26.27 -7.86 6.32
N MET A 109 25.07 -7.27 6.21
CA MET A 109 24.72 -6.40 5.10
C MET A 109 25.75 -5.24 5.09
N ARG A 110 26.81 -5.40 4.28
CA ARG A 110 27.77 -4.36 3.97
C ARG A 110 26.99 -3.14 3.46
N GLN A 111 27.07 -2.05 4.22
CA GLN A 111 26.65 -0.72 3.80
C GLN A 111 27.18 -0.47 2.38
N LYS A 112 26.26 -0.39 1.41
CA LYS A 112 26.58 0.18 0.10
C LYS A 112 26.81 1.68 0.33
N GLY A 113 28.05 2.03 0.59
CA GLY A 113 28.54 3.37 0.36
C GLY A 113 28.51 3.67 -1.13
N ARG A 114 27.79 4.71 -1.51
CA ARG A 114 28.19 5.65 -2.54
C ARG A 114 27.43 6.95 -2.38
#